data_AF-A0A7V4HFP7-F1
#
_entry.id   AF-A0A7V4HFP7-F1
#
_cell.length_a   1.000
_cell.length_b   1.000
_cell.length_c   1.000
_cell.angle_alpha   90.00
_cell.angle_beta   90.00
_cell.angle_gamma   90.00
#
_symmetry.space_group_name_H-M   'P 1'
#
loop_
_entity.id
_entity.type
_entity.pdbx_description
1 polymer ?
#
loop_
_entity_poly.entity_id
_entity_poly.type
_entity_poly.pdbx_seq_one_letter_code
_entity_poly.pdbx_strand_id
1 'polypeptide(L)'
;MPPPRSEEILEKYAAALGLAKGSDEWHQLFDLAAAEHGMLPADLMSGKELVAALPTFFRTLRGQKPTEEEMRRLAEKIRRGGR
;
A
#
# COMPACT_ATOMS: atom_id res chain seq x y z
N MET A 1 1.98 13.64 17.49
CA MET A 1 3.22 13.72 16.66
C MET A 1 3.01 12.80 15.49
N PRO A 2 3.10 13.28 14.23
CA PRO A 2 2.92 12.41 13.07
C PRO A 2 4.10 11.42 12.95
N PRO A 3 3.89 10.22 12.37
CA PRO A 3 4.96 9.27 12.16
C PRO A 3 5.99 9.83 11.15
N PRO A 4 7.27 9.43 11.25
CA PRO A 4 8.28 9.84 10.28
C PRO A 4 7.94 9.30 8.89
N ARG A 5 8.25 10.10 7.85
CA ARG A 5 8.07 9.71 6.44
C ARG A 5 9.27 8.99 5.83
N SER A 6 10.43 9.10 6.47
CA SER A 6 11.66 8.48 5.99
C SER A 6 11.60 6.98 6.24
N GLU A 7 11.71 6.20 5.18
CA GLU A 7 11.81 4.74 5.23
C GLU A 7 12.96 4.31 6.15
N GLU A 8 14.12 4.98 6.07
CA GLU A 8 15.28 4.70 6.93
C GLU A 8 14.96 4.88 8.43
N ILE A 9 14.15 5.87 8.78
CA ILE A 9 13.75 6.08 10.19
C ILE A 9 12.74 5.01 10.62
N LEU A 10 11.81 4.65 9.76
CA LEU A 10 10.84 3.58 10.04
C LEU A 10 11.53 2.21 10.17
N GLU A 11 12.56 1.93 9.37
CA GLU A 11 13.39 0.73 9.52
C GLU A 11 14.10 0.70 10.87
N LYS A 12 14.62 1.83 11.35
CA LYS A 12 15.23 1.93 12.69
C LYS A 12 14.19 1.66 13.79
N TYR A 13 12.96 2.11 13.63
CA TYR A 13 11.89 1.83 14.58
C TYR A 13 11.51 0.35 14.56
N ALA A 14 11.37 -0.25 13.38
CA ALA A 14 11.12 -1.68 13.24
C ALA A 14 12.22 -2.51 13.92
N ALA A 15 13.48 -2.14 13.71
CA ALA A 15 14.62 -2.80 14.36
C ALA A 15 14.59 -2.65 15.89
N ALA A 16 14.28 -1.45 16.40
CA ALA A 16 14.16 -1.21 17.83
C ALA A 16 12.99 -1.98 18.49
N LEU A 17 11.91 -2.21 17.72
CA LEU A 17 10.76 -3.01 18.12
C LEU A 17 10.97 -4.52 17.92
N GLY A 18 12.09 -4.94 17.34
CA GLY A 18 12.40 -6.35 17.06
C GLY A 18 11.53 -6.96 15.94
N LEU A 19 10.97 -6.13 15.05
CA LEU A 19 10.17 -6.60 13.93
C LEU A 19 11.10 -7.15 12.83
N ALA A 20 10.84 -8.38 12.40
CA ALA A 20 11.61 -8.99 11.33
C ALA A 20 11.29 -8.31 9.99
N LYS A 21 12.31 -7.92 9.23
CA LYS A 21 12.11 -7.28 7.92
C LYS A 21 11.28 -8.18 7.01
N GLY A 22 10.19 -7.62 6.49
CA GLY A 22 9.24 -8.34 5.65
C GLY A 22 8.22 -9.20 6.41
N SER A 23 8.16 -9.15 7.75
CA SER A 23 7.05 -9.76 8.49
C SER A 23 5.75 -8.95 8.33
N ASP A 24 4.62 -9.54 8.68
CA ASP A 24 3.33 -8.86 8.61
C ASP A 24 3.29 -7.60 9.51
N GLU A 25 3.88 -7.70 10.71
CA GLU A 25 3.99 -6.58 11.65
C GLU A 25 4.93 -5.49 11.13
N TRP A 26 5.99 -5.88 10.41
CA TRP A 26 6.86 -4.95 9.73
C TRP A 26 6.06 -4.18 8.68
N HIS A 27 5.34 -4.83 7.77
CA HIS A 27 4.50 -4.15 6.79
C HIS A 27 3.42 -3.27 7.43
N GLN A 28 2.79 -3.77 8.50
CA GLN A 28 1.77 -3.03 9.25
C GLN A 28 2.31 -1.71 9.81
N LEU A 29 3.56 -1.67 10.28
CA LEU A 29 4.19 -0.41 10.74
C LEU A 29 4.27 0.62 9.61
N PHE A 30 4.69 0.21 8.41
CA PHE A 30 4.81 1.11 7.25
C PHE A 30 3.45 1.53 6.72
N ASP A 31 2.48 0.62 6.69
CA ASP A 31 1.11 0.89 6.27
C ASP A 31 0.44 1.94 7.16
N LEU A 32 0.56 1.78 8.47
CA LEU A 32 0.02 2.74 9.44
C LEU A 32 0.70 4.11 9.32
N ALA A 33 2.02 4.13 9.13
CA ALA A 33 2.75 5.37 8.92
C ALA A 33 2.29 6.09 7.64
N ALA A 34 2.10 5.37 6.54
CA ALA A 34 1.61 5.92 5.27
C ALA A 34 0.17 6.42 5.38
N ALA A 35 -0.71 5.66 6.03
CA ALA A 35 -2.12 6.00 6.22
C ALA A 35 -2.30 7.31 6.99
N GLU A 36 -1.51 7.54 8.05
CA GLU A 36 -1.51 8.80 8.81
C GLU A 36 -1.13 10.02 7.95
N HIS A 37 -0.36 9.82 6.88
CA HIS A 37 -0.03 10.87 5.90
C HIS A 37 -1.01 10.94 4.73
N GLY A 38 -2.06 10.11 4.71
CA GLY A 38 -2.94 9.96 3.55
C GLY A 38 -2.22 9.44 2.30
N MET A 39 -1.13 8.71 2.50
CA MET A 39 -0.29 8.15 1.45
C MET A 39 -0.54 6.64 1.33
N LEU A 40 -0.31 6.12 0.12
CA LEU A 40 -0.19 4.67 -0.07
C LEU A 40 1.21 4.20 0.34
N PRO A 41 1.34 2.97 0.87
CA PRO A 41 2.61 2.30 1.12
C PRO A 41 3.56 2.33 -0.10
N ALA A 42 4.85 2.46 0.16
CA ALA A 42 5.87 2.70 -0.87
C ALA A 42 6.05 1.51 -1.83
N ASP A 43 5.94 0.29 -1.29
CA ASP A 43 5.92 -0.97 -2.03
C ASP A 43 4.75 -1.01 -3.04
N LEU A 44 3.55 -0.58 -2.64
CA LEU A 44 2.40 -0.48 -3.56
C LEU A 44 2.60 0.59 -4.64
N MET A 45 3.28 1.68 -4.31
CA MET A 45 3.60 2.75 -5.27
C MET A 45 4.68 2.36 -6.27
N SER A 46 5.49 1.34 -5.97
CA SER A 46 6.54 0.86 -6.88
C SER A 46 6.00 0.06 -8.09
N GLY A 47 4.80 -0.52 -7.95
CA GLY A 47 4.15 -1.32 -8.99
C GLY A 47 3.47 -0.48 -10.07
N LYS A 48 4.16 -0.20 -11.19
CA LYS A 48 3.60 0.58 -12.33
C LYS A 48 2.21 0.10 -12.79
N GLU A 49 1.99 -1.22 -12.83
CA GLU A 49 0.69 -1.78 -13.21
C GLU A 49 -0.41 -1.50 -12.19
N LEU A 50 -0.08 -1.55 -10.89
CA LEU A 50 -0.98 -1.29 -9.77
C LEU A 50 -1.35 0.20 -9.73
N VAL A 51 -0.36 1.09 -9.84
CA VAL A 51 -0.56 2.54 -9.95
C VAL A 51 -1.53 2.87 -11.09
N ALA A 52 -1.39 2.22 -12.24
CA ALA A 52 -2.28 2.41 -13.38
C ALA A 52 -3.74 1.95 -13.13
N ALA A 53 -4.01 1.15 -12.10
CA ALA A 53 -5.36 0.72 -11.73
C ALA A 53 -6.00 1.53 -10.59
N LEU A 54 -5.22 2.36 -9.90
CA LEU A 54 -5.71 3.22 -8.82
C LEU A 54 -6.90 4.12 -9.23
N PRO A 55 -6.93 4.75 -10.42
CA PRO A 55 -8.07 5.59 -10.80
C PRO A 55 -9.40 4.82 -10.84
N THR A 56 -9.37 3.58 -11.33
CA THR A 56 -10.54 2.69 -11.35
C THR A 56 -10.96 2.37 -9.93
N PHE A 57 -10.04 1.96 -9.07
CA PHE A 57 -10.31 1.70 -7.65
C PHE A 57 -10.89 2.94 -6.91
N PHE A 58 -10.37 4.12 -7.17
CA PHE A 58 -10.91 5.35 -6.57
C PHE A 58 -12.31 5.71 -7.08
N ARG A 59 -12.66 5.34 -8.32
CA ARG A 59 -14.04 5.45 -8.82
C ARG A 59 -14.96 4.50 -8.05
N THR A 60 -14.51 3.28 -7.76
CA THR A 60 -15.31 2.30 -6.98
C THR A 60 -15.57 2.77 -5.55
N LEU A 61 -14.54 3.28 -4.85
CA LEU A 61 -14.69 3.84 -3.51
C LEU A 61 -15.63 5.04 -3.47
N ARG A 62 -15.73 5.81 -4.57
CA ARG A 62 -16.65 6.94 -4.73
C ARG A 62 -18.06 6.53 -5.16
N GLY A 63 -18.40 5.24 -5.08
CA GLY A 63 -19.74 4.72 -5.37
C GLY A 63 -20.03 4.51 -6.86
N GLN A 64 -19.06 4.70 -7.75
CA GLN A 64 -19.21 4.38 -9.17
C GLN A 64 -18.89 2.90 -9.36
N LYS A 65 -19.91 2.08 -9.64
CA LYS A 65 -19.70 0.65 -9.89
C LYS A 65 -18.74 0.46 -11.09
N PRO A 66 -17.58 -0.19 -10.90
CA PRO A 66 -16.73 -0.59 -12.00
C PRO A 66 -17.45 -1.64 -12.85
N THR A 67 -17.06 -1.76 -14.12
CA THR A 67 -17.53 -2.88 -14.95
C THR A 67 -16.93 -4.20 -14.45
N GLU A 68 -17.54 -5.32 -14.82
CA GLU A 68 -17.02 -6.66 -14.45
C GLU A 68 -15.59 -6.88 -14.98
N GLU A 69 -15.28 -6.33 -16.15
CA GLU A 69 -13.94 -6.39 -16.74
C GLU A 69 -12.94 -5.51 -15.98
N GLU A 70 -13.34 -4.31 -15.56
CA GLU A 70 -12.55 -3.44 -14.70
C GLU A 70 -12.25 -4.10 -13.34
N MET A 71 -13.22 -4.81 -12.74
CA MET A 71 -13.01 -5.57 -11.50
C MET A 71 -12.03 -6.72 -11.69
N ARG A 72 -12.17 -7.51 -12.76
CA ARG A 72 -11.23 -8.62 -13.04
C ARG A 72 -9.81 -8.13 -13.24
N ARG A 73 -9.63 -7.03 -13.98
CA ARG A 73 -8.31 -6.41 -14.20
C ARG A 73 -7.70 -5.88 -12.90
N LEU A 74 -8.51 -5.30 -12.02
CA LEU A 74 -8.06 -4.82 -10.73
C LEU A 74 -7.61 -5.99 -9.82
N ALA A 75 -8.42 -7.05 -9.74
CA ALA A 75 -8.10 -8.24 -8.95
C ALA A 75 -6.80 -8.92 -9.42
N GLU A 76 -6.60 -9.06 -10.73
CA GLU A 76 -5.36 -9.62 -11.29
C GLU A 76 -4.12 -8.78 -10.95
N LYS A 77 -4.25 -7.45 -10.95
CA LYS A 77 -3.14 -6.55 -10.61
C LYS A 77 -2.78 -6.58 -9.12
N ILE A 78 -3.77 -6.65 -8.24
CA ILE A 78 -3.53 -6.82 -6.79
C ILE A 78 -2.85 -8.17 -6.53
N ARG A 79 -3.31 -9.25 -7.19
CA ARG A 79 -2.72 -10.59 -7.06
C ARG A 79 -1.27 -10.67 -7.57
N ARG A 80 -0.89 -9.83 -8.54
CA ARG A 80 0.48 -9.73 -9.06
C ARG A 80 1.39 -8.79 -8.25
N GLY A 81 0.84 -7.72 -7.68
CA GLY A 81 1.60 -6.74 -6.90
C GLY A 81 1.84 -7.14 -5.44
N GLY A 82 1.09 -8.09 -4.89
CA GLY A 82 1.28 -8.63 -3.54
C GLY A 82 2.23 -9.84 -3.46
N ARG A 83 3.16 -9.99 -4.41
CA ARG A 83 4.17 -11.05 -4.43
C ARG A 83 5.57 -10.44 -4.54
#